data_AF-A0A413ZXW8-F1
#
_entry.id   AF-A0A413ZXW8-F1
#
_cell.length_a   1.000
_cell.length_b   1.000
_cell.length_c   1.000
_cell.angle_alpha   90.00
_cell.angle_beta   90.00
_cell.angle_gamma   90.00
#
_symmetry.space_group_name_H-M   'P 1'
#
loop_
_entity.id
_entity.type
_entity.pdbx_description
1 polymer ?
#
loop_
_entity_poly.entity_id
_entity_poly.type
_entity_poly.pdbx_seq_one_letter_code
_entity_poly.pdbx_strand_id
1 'polypeptide(L)'
;MKYKNSDDNRYRVQFMRATEELMDQLTVKEFISYLEENAEFEDYTVEYIDKKCVKCRAYDLTEENSKLHKEFLVTEDGRVFYWRSLISRIELVDDEPIPKKPLKDRTNEDLVIEYQTTHNEDLFRALLEKNTGLLHIIVMDYRIPKYEIEDLLSESYIALIKAVDNFDPTRGVTFTTALKVFVRQHLNRLYNEVTCQKRYNGTDPASYEELVEINKDDVRGLDCDRFTQIEVDEYLEGLEAKDRYVVTLLLRGYNLSDCAKALNITNATMTWRIKRIRKNYTAYSMAV
;
A
#
# COMPACT_ATOMS: atom_id res chain seq x y z
N MET A 1 22.48 9.57 10.09
CA MET A 1 23.91 9.46 9.70
C MET A 1 24.41 8.03 9.83
N LYS A 2 25.48 7.70 9.10
CA LYS A 2 26.19 6.41 9.20
C LYS A 2 27.70 6.60 9.33
N TYR A 3 28.40 5.55 9.71
CA TYR A 3 29.85 5.49 9.53
C TYR A 3 30.19 5.41 8.05
N LYS A 4 31.21 6.14 7.63
CA LYS A 4 31.68 6.15 6.24
C LYS A 4 32.16 4.78 5.77
N ASN A 5 32.78 4.00 6.65
CA ASN A 5 33.17 2.62 6.41
C ASN A 5 32.17 1.68 7.09
N SER A 6 31.57 0.76 6.32
CA SER A 6 30.57 -0.19 6.84
C SER A 6 31.12 -1.13 7.92
N ASP A 7 32.42 -1.45 7.88
CA ASP A 7 33.05 -2.33 8.88
C ASP A 7 33.07 -1.71 10.28
N ASP A 8 32.99 -0.39 10.37
CA ASP A 8 32.97 0.34 11.64
C ASP A 8 31.61 0.25 12.35
N ASN A 9 30.55 -0.25 11.68
CA ASN A 9 29.22 -0.43 12.30
C ASN A 9 29.25 -1.32 13.55
N ARG A 10 30.26 -2.18 13.69
CA ARG A 10 30.50 -2.99 14.90
C ARG A 10 30.74 -2.14 16.16
N TYR A 11 31.12 -0.87 16.02
CA TYR A 11 31.35 0.04 17.14
C TYR A 11 30.09 0.77 17.59
N ARG A 12 29.00 0.66 16.84
CA ARG A 12 27.73 1.32 17.19
C ARG A 12 27.19 0.87 18.54
N VAL A 13 27.35 -0.42 18.85
CA VAL A 13 27.01 -1.04 20.16
C VAL A 13 27.73 -0.42 21.37
N GLN A 14 28.73 0.44 21.15
CA GLN A 14 29.41 1.16 22.23
C GLN A 14 28.65 2.40 22.69
N PHE A 15 27.64 2.84 21.93
CA PHE A 15 26.79 3.96 22.26
C PHE A 15 25.56 3.52 23.06
N MET A 16 25.08 4.40 23.93
CA MET A 16 23.76 4.26 24.50
C MET A 16 22.70 4.50 23.43
N ARG A 17 21.55 3.84 23.61
CA ARG A 17 20.43 3.88 22.65
C ARG A 17 19.99 5.30 22.30
N ALA A 18 19.96 6.21 23.27
CA ALA A 18 19.59 7.61 23.02
C ALA A 18 20.55 8.29 22.02
N THR A 19 21.85 8.04 22.14
CA THR A 19 22.86 8.58 21.22
C THR A 19 22.80 7.90 19.85
N GLU A 20 22.54 6.59 19.81
CA GLU A 20 22.28 5.89 18.54
C GLU A 20 21.07 6.50 17.80
N GLU A 21 19.99 6.81 18.52
CA GLU A 21 18.78 7.43 17.97
C GLU A 21 19.06 8.85 17.42
N LEU A 22 19.86 9.66 18.12
CA LEU A 22 20.33 10.95 17.60
C LEU A 22 21.13 10.78 16.30
N MET A 23 22.02 9.79 16.27
CA MET A 23 22.83 9.52 15.08
C MET A 23 21.98 9.04 13.90
N ASP A 24 20.87 8.35 14.14
CA ASP A 24 19.94 7.90 13.10
C ASP A 24 19.03 9.02 12.58
N GLN A 25 18.56 9.90 13.46
CA GLN A 25 17.58 10.94 13.14
C GLN A 25 18.20 12.19 12.52
N LEU A 26 19.39 12.58 12.95
CA LEU A 26 20.02 13.84 12.55
C LEU A 26 20.90 13.66 11.31
N THR A 27 21.00 14.72 10.53
CA THR A 27 22.09 14.93 9.56
C THR A 27 23.39 15.32 10.27
N VAL A 28 24.53 15.22 9.57
CA VAL A 28 25.84 15.66 10.08
C VAL A 28 25.79 17.10 10.54
N LYS A 29 25.13 17.97 9.76
CA LYS A 29 25.00 19.39 10.10
C LYS A 29 24.18 19.61 11.37
N GLU A 30 23.04 18.94 11.50
CA GLU A 30 22.19 19.04 12.70
C GLU A 30 22.88 18.44 13.92
N PHE A 31 23.64 17.36 13.75
CA PHE A 31 24.42 16.76 14.82
C PHE A 31 25.55 17.67 15.30
N ILE A 32 26.21 18.41 14.41
CA ILE A 32 27.17 19.46 14.81
C ILE A 32 26.49 20.51 15.70
N SER A 33 25.32 21.01 15.30
CA SER A 33 24.56 21.97 16.11
C SER A 33 24.15 21.38 17.45
N TYR A 34 23.75 20.10 17.48
CA TYR A 34 23.44 19.39 18.72
C TYR A 34 24.66 19.32 19.66
N LEU A 35 25.85 18.98 19.14
CA LEU A 35 27.08 18.94 19.93
C LEU A 35 27.44 20.33 20.48
N GLU A 36 27.30 21.39 19.67
CA GLU A 36 27.58 22.76 20.10
C GLU A 36 26.67 23.24 21.25
N GLU A 37 25.45 22.70 21.33
CA GLU A 37 24.48 23.06 22.37
C GLU A 37 24.51 22.13 23.60
N ASN A 38 24.85 20.85 23.41
CA ASN A 38 24.64 19.80 24.42
C ASN A 38 25.91 19.06 24.87
N ALA A 39 27.03 19.20 24.17
CA ALA A 39 28.31 18.58 24.54
C ALA A 39 29.27 19.61 25.16
N GLU A 40 30.19 19.13 26.01
CA GLU A 40 31.24 19.97 26.57
C GLU A 40 32.31 20.23 25.51
N PHE A 41 32.63 21.50 25.26
CA PHE A 41 33.74 21.86 24.39
C PHE A 41 35.06 21.69 25.15
N GLU A 42 35.96 20.84 24.66
CA GLU A 42 37.25 20.57 25.32
C GLU A 42 38.34 21.53 24.83
N ASP A 43 38.77 21.40 23.57
CA ASP A 43 39.85 22.21 22.99
C ASP A 43 39.82 22.24 21.45
N TYR A 44 40.67 23.07 20.86
CA TYR A 44 41.04 23.04 19.46
C TYR A 44 42.24 22.10 19.24
N THR A 45 42.06 21.09 18.40
CA THR A 45 43.13 20.17 17.99
C THR A 45 43.46 20.31 16.50
N VAL A 46 44.64 19.82 16.09
CA VAL A 46 45.05 19.73 14.69
C VAL A 46 45.26 18.28 14.34
N GLU A 47 44.45 17.78 13.42
CA GLU A 47 44.46 16.39 13.00
C GLU A 47 44.91 16.20 11.57
N TYR A 48 45.59 15.09 11.30
CA TYR A 48 45.97 14.70 9.95
C TYR A 48 44.83 13.90 9.31
N ILE A 49 44.08 14.52 8.40
CA ILE A 49 42.90 13.97 7.71
C ILE A 49 43.12 14.13 6.20
N ASP A 50 42.90 13.07 5.43
CA ASP A 50 43.06 13.07 3.96
C ASP A 50 44.40 13.66 3.47
N LYS A 51 45.48 13.32 4.20
CA LYS A 51 46.86 13.79 3.96
C LYS A 51 47.08 15.30 4.17
N LYS A 52 46.20 15.97 4.91
CA LYS A 52 46.29 17.40 5.26
C LYS A 52 46.13 17.60 6.76
N CYS A 53 46.77 18.64 7.29
CA CYS A 53 46.50 19.10 8.65
C CYS A 53 45.19 19.91 8.65
N VAL A 54 44.23 19.47 9.44
CA VAL A 54 42.88 20.06 9.56
C VAL A 54 42.66 20.45 11.01
N LYS A 55 42.22 21.69 11.23
CA LYS A 55 41.82 22.15 12.57
C LYS A 55 40.46 21.56 12.92
N CYS A 56 40.36 21.06 14.14
CA CYS A 56 39.16 20.43 14.66
C CYS A 56 38.80 21.03 16.02
N ARG A 57 37.51 21.07 16.30
CA ARG A 57 36.96 21.33 17.64
C ARG A 57 36.62 19.98 18.28
N ALA A 58 37.14 19.72 19.47
CA ALA A 58 36.83 18.51 20.23
C ALA A 58 35.67 18.78 21.18
N TYR A 59 34.69 17.87 21.16
CA TYR A 59 33.50 17.89 22.00
C TYR A 59 33.39 16.58 22.76
N ASP A 60 33.18 16.64 24.07
CA ASP A 60 32.83 15.48 24.88
C ASP A 60 31.33 15.43 25.17
N LEU A 61 30.68 14.41 24.62
CA LEU A 61 29.26 14.15 24.82
C LEU A 61 29.06 13.13 25.93
N THR A 62 28.46 13.56 27.03
CA THR A 62 28.00 12.65 28.10
C THR A 62 26.72 11.93 27.65
N GLU A 63 26.70 10.61 27.72
CA GLU A 63 25.52 9.83 27.33
C GLU A 63 24.41 9.88 28.39
N GLU A 64 23.16 9.97 27.94
CA GLU A 64 22.01 10.13 28.83
C GLU A 64 21.92 8.98 29.85
N ASN A 65 21.68 9.34 31.12
CA ASN A 65 21.60 8.40 32.24
C ASN A 65 22.86 7.52 32.42
N SER A 66 24.03 7.98 31.95
CA SER A 66 25.29 7.23 31.96
C SER A 66 26.46 8.08 32.48
N LYS A 67 27.56 7.40 32.81
CA LYS A 67 28.88 8.00 33.03
C LYS A 67 29.81 7.79 31.82
N LEU A 68 29.23 7.42 30.69
CA LEU A 68 29.96 7.22 29.45
C LEU A 68 30.07 8.54 28.72
N HIS A 69 31.27 8.76 28.19
CA HIS A 69 31.70 9.97 27.51
C HIS A 69 32.10 9.57 26.09
N LYS A 70 31.71 10.39 25.11
CA LYS A 70 31.93 10.15 23.69
C LYS A 70 32.54 11.40 23.09
N GLU A 71 33.81 11.29 22.72
CA GLU A 71 34.54 12.37 22.12
C GLU A 71 34.26 12.42 20.60
N PHE A 72 33.90 13.61 20.13
CA PHE A 72 33.65 13.91 18.73
C PHE A 72 34.53 15.08 18.27
N LEU A 73 35.07 14.96 17.06
CA LEU A 73 35.79 16.03 16.39
C LEU A 73 34.93 16.62 15.29
N VAL A 74 34.85 17.95 15.26
CA VAL A 74 34.22 18.70 14.18
C VAL A 74 35.27 19.51 13.43
N THR A 75 35.45 19.25 12.15
CA THR A 75 36.40 19.98 11.31
C THR A 75 35.84 21.33 10.84
N GLU A 76 36.71 22.26 10.44
CA GLU A 76 36.30 23.56 9.87
C GLU A 76 35.46 23.44 8.59
N ASP A 77 35.62 22.35 7.82
CA ASP A 77 34.82 22.04 6.63
C ASP A 77 33.51 21.30 6.92
N GLY A 78 33.15 21.11 8.20
CA GLY A 78 31.85 20.58 8.61
C GLY A 78 31.73 19.06 8.59
N ARG A 79 32.83 18.33 8.71
CA ARG A 79 32.84 16.87 8.88
C ARG A 79 32.89 16.51 10.37
N VAL A 80 32.30 15.37 10.72
CA VAL A 80 32.28 14.88 12.10
C VAL A 80 33.00 13.55 12.18
N PHE A 81 33.82 13.38 13.21
CA PHE A 81 34.50 12.13 13.50
C PHE A 81 34.25 11.70 14.95
N TYR A 82 33.94 10.44 15.14
CA TYR A 82 33.92 9.81 16.46
C TYR A 82 35.34 9.35 16.84
N TRP A 83 35.86 9.83 17.98
CA TRP A 83 37.16 9.43 18.49
C TRP A 83 37.05 8.09 19.23
N ARG A 84 37.47 7.01 18.58
CA ARG A 84 37.32 5.65 19.10
C ARG A 84 38.50 5.22 19.98
N SER A 85 39.71 5.64 19.64
CA SER A 85 40.94 5.34 20.39
C SER A 85 42.07 6.29 19.99
N LEU A 86 43.19 6.26 20.71
CA LEU A 86 44.38 7.11 20.49
C LEU A 86 44.84 7.27 19.03
N ILE A 87 44.62 6.26 18.17
CA ILE A 87 45.05 6.27 16.77
C ILE A 87 43.90 6.06 15.78
N SER A 88 42.66 6.00 16.25
CA SER A 88 41.51 5.66 15.41
C SER A 88 40.36 6.61 15.65
N ARG A 89 39.96 7.23 14.54
CA ARG A 89 38.76 8.05 14.40
C ARG A 89 37.90 7.48 13.28
N ILE A 90 36.59 7.58 13.43
CA ILE A 90 35.62 7.05 12.47
C ILE A 90 34.81 8.24 11.95
N GLU A 91 34.80 8.44 10.64
CA GLU A 91 34.06 9.53 10.01
C GLU A 91 32.56 9.20 9.98
N LEU A 92 31.75 10.15 10.44
CA LEU A 92 30.31 10.17 10.27
C LEU A 92 29.97 10.92 8.99
N VAL A 93 29.16 10.29 8.16
CA VAL A 93 28.61 10.88 6.94
C VAL A 93 27.09 10.84 7.03
N ASP A 94 26.43 11.74 6.31
CA ASP A 94 25.01 11.62 6.10
C ASP A 94 24.73 10.25 5.49
N ASP A 95 23.62 9.64 5.90
CA ASP A 95 23.11 8.57 5.08
C ASP A 95 22.74 9.20 3.74
N GLU A 96 23.58 9.00 2.72
CA GLU A 96 23.14 9.22 1.35
C GLU A 96 21.79 8.52 1.25
N PRO A 97 20.70 9.27 1.00
CA PRO A 97 19.40 8.63 0.88
C PRO A 97 19.58 7.59 -0.19
N ILE A 98 19.36 6.30 0.16
CA ILE A 98 19.28 5.22 -0.81
C ILE A 98 18.49 5.82 -1.97
N PRO A 99 19.05 5.94 -3.19
CA PRO A 99 18.43 6.74 -4.23
C PRO A 99 17.01 6.22 -4.39
N LYS A 100 16.05 7.00 -3.87
CA LYS A 100 14.66 6.55 -3.82
C LYS A 100 14.30 6.37 -5.27
N LYS A 101 13.91 5.15 -5.64
CA LYS A 101 13.36 4.91 -6.98
C LYS A 101 12.36 6.02 -7.26
N PRO A 102 12.34 6.59 -8.47
CA PRO A 102 11.37 7.64 -8.79
C PRO A 102 9.97 7.11 -8.45
N LEU A 103 9.05 7.96 -7.98
CA LEU A 103 7.77 7.53 -7.38
C LEU A 103 7.01 6.48 -8.22
N LYS A 104 7.10 6.58 -9.55
CA LYS A 104 6.56 5.61 -10.52
C LYS A 104 7.07 4.17 -10.34
N ASP A 105 8.31 3.98 -9.92
CA ASP A 105 9.01 2.68 -9.83
C ASP A 105 8.97 2.09 -8.41
N ARG A 106 8.40 2.82 -7.44
CA ARG A 106 8.18 2.35 -6.07
C ARG A 106 6.94 1.45 -5.98
N THR A 107 6.97 0.48 -5.07
CA THR A 107 5.81 -0.38 -4.81
C THR A 107 4.74 0.36 -4.02
N ASN A 108 3.50 -0.16 -3.99
CA ASN A 108 2.45 0.44 -3.18
C ASN A 108 2.79 0.35 -1.69
N GLU A 109 3.37 -0.77 -1.27
CA GLU A 109 3.81 -1.02 0.10
C GLU A 109 4.86 0.01 0.55
N ASP A 110 5.88 0.27 -0.27
CA ASP A 110 6.91 1.27 0.03
C ASP A 110 6.33 2.68 0.18
N LEU A 111 5.33 3.03 -0.62
CA LEU A 111 4.69 4.35 -0.59
C LEU A 111 3.80 4.50 0.65
N VAL A 112 3.07 3.45 1.03
CA VAL A 112 2.19 3.45 2.22
C VAL A 112 3.00 3.58 3.50
N ILE A 113 4.08 2.81 3.65
CA ILE A 113 4.93 2.85 4.84
C ILE A 113 5.54 4.25 5.03
N GLU A 114 6.04 4.86 3.96
CA GLU A 114 6.60 6.21 4.04
C GLU A 114 5.50 7.26 4.28
N TYR A 115 4.32 7.10 3.66
CA TYR A 115 3.19 8.00 3.89
C TYR A 115 2.72 7.96 5.34
N GLN A 116 2.60 6.79 5.96
CA GLN A 116 2.20 6.65 7.37
C GLN A 116 3.18 7.34 8.34
N THR A 117 4.44 7.51 7.94
CA THR A 117 5.46 8.19 8.77
C THR A 117 5.54 9.69 8.49
N THR A 118 5.44 10.09 7.23
CA THR A 118 5.73 11.46 6.77
C THR A 118 4.49 12.30 6.48
N HIS A 119 3.35 11.66 6.25
CA HIS A 119 2.10 12.26 5.76
C HIS A 119 2.28 13.16 4.52
N ASN A 120 3.28 12.87 3.67
CA ASN A 120 3.53 13.64 2.46
C ASN A 120 2.46 13.40 1.40
N GLU A 121 1.78 14.47 0.96
CA GLU A 121 0.72 14.43 -0.05
C GLU A 121 1.17 13.88 -1.41
N ASP A 122 2.43 14.05 -1.81
CA ASP A 122 2.94 13.53 -3.08
C ASP A 122 3.00 12.00 -3.10
N LEU A 123 3.24 11.37 -1.96
CA LEU A 123 3.18 9.91 -1.81
C LEU A 123 1.74 9.42 -1.94
N PHE A 124 0.80 10.14 -1.34
CA PHE A 124 -0.62 9.82 -1.46
C PHE A 124 -1.11 10.00 -2.90
N ARG A 125 -0.71 11.07 -3.58
CA ARG A 125 -1.01 11.29 -5.01
C ARG A 125 -0.49 10.13 -5.87
N ALA A 126 0.74 9.68 -5.64
CA ALA A 126 1.30 8.52 -6.33
C ALA A 126 0.53 7.22 -6.05
N LEU A 127 0.08 7.01 -4.81
CA LEU A 127 -0.78 5.88 -4.43
C LEU A 127 -2.15 5.94 -5.13
N LEU A 128 -2.76 7.12 -5.19
CA LEU A 128 -4.01 7.34 -5.90
C LEU A 128 -3.86 6.95 -7.37
N GLU A 129 -2.90 7.57 -8.08
CA GLU A 129 -2.66 7.32 -9.51
C GLU A 129 -2.40 5.85 -9.83
N LYS A 130 -1.58 5.17 -9.01
CA LYS A 130 -1.28 3.74 -9.19
C LYS A 130 -2.48 2.84 -9.01
N ASN A 131 -3.44 3.23 -8.17
CA ASN A 131 -4.57 2.38 -7.81
C ASN A 131 -5.89 2.81 -8.48
N THR A 132 -5.95 3.95 -9.19
CA THR A 132 -7.15 4.43 -9.90
C THR A 132 -7.74 3.35 -10.82
N GLY A 133 -6.92 2.64 -11.59
CA GLY A 133 -7.41 1.58 -12.48
C GLY A 133 -8.07 0.43 -11.71
N LEU A 134 -7.52 0.05 -10.56
CA LEU A 134 -8.10 -0.97 -9.68
C LEU A 134 -9.43 -0.49 -9.09
N LEU A 135 -9.49 0.75 -8.63
CA LEU A 135 -10.73 1.34 -8.08
C LEU A 135 -11.83 1.38 -9.14
N HIS A 136 -11.48 1.74 -10.37
CA HIS A 136 -12.42 1.73 -11.50
C HIS A 136 -12.96 0.33 -11.78
N ILE A 137 -12.12 -0.71 -11.76
CA ILE A 137 -12.56 -2.10 -11.91
C ILE A 137 -13.54 -2.48 -10.80
N ILE A 138 -13.26 -2.14 -9.54
CA ILE A 138 -14.14 -2.47 -8.42
C ILE A 138 -15.47 -1.72 -8.56
N VAL A 139 -15.45 -0.42 -8.83
CA VAL A 139 -16.66 0.42 -8.94
C VAL A 139 -17.58 -0.05 -10.07
N MET A 140 -17.02 -0.53 -11.19
CA MET A 140 -17.82 -1.04 -12.31
C MET A 140 -18.71 -2.24 -11.95
N ASP A 141 -18.40 -2.97 -10.87
CA ASP A 141 -19.22 -4.07 -10.35
C ASP A 141 -20.42 -3.58 -9.53
N TYR A 142 -20.46 -2.29 -9.18
CA TYR A 142 -21.50 -1.72 -8.32
C TYR A 142 -22.56 -0.97 -9.14
N ARG A 143 -23.82 -1.11 -8.73
CA ARG A 143 -24.96 -0.31 -9.19
C ARG A 143 -25.73 0.18 -7.97
N ILE A 144 -25.41 1.38 -7.50
CA ILE A 144 -26.04 1.99 -6.32
C ILE A 144 -27.00 3.08 -6.82
N PRO A 145 -28.28 3.07 -6.43
CA PRO A 145 -29.23 4.09 -6.87
C PRO A 145 -28.76 5.50 -6.53
N LYS A 146 -28.94 6.45 -7.46
CA LYS A 146 -28.54 7.88 -7.35
C LYS A 146 -27.03 8.14 -7.34
N TYR A 147 -26.20 7.14 -7.55
CA TYR A 147 -24.75 7.31 -7.70
C TYR A 147 -24.32 6.97 -9.12
N GLU A 148 -23.60 7.88 -9.77
CA GLU A 148 -22.90 7.62 -11.01
C GLU A 148 -21.53 6.96 -10.75
N ILE A 149 -20.87 6.48 -11.80
CA ILE A 149 -19.58 5.79 -11.68
C ILE A 149 -18.54 6.75 -11.08
N GLU A 150 -18.56 8.01 -11.49
CA GLU A 150 -17.69 9.08 -11.01
C GLU A 150 -17.90 9.38 -9.52
N ASP A 151 -19.14 9.31 -9.04
CA ASP A 151 -19.46 9.48 -7.62
C ASP A 151 -18.89 8.32 -6.80
N LEU A 152 -19.10 7.08 -7.27
CA LEU A 152 -18.58 5.87 -6.63
C LEU A 152 -17.06 5.81 -6.64
N LEU A 153 -16.40 6.32 -7.68
CA LEU A 153 -14.95 6.50 -7.72
C LEU A 153 -14.48 7.48 -6.66
N SER A 154 -15.15 8.62 -6.53
CA SER A 154 -14.83 9.63 -5.51
C SER A 154 -14.99 9.07 -4.09
N GLU A 155 -16.07 8.33 -3.84
CA GLU A 155 -16.29 7.60 -2.58
C GLU A 155 -15.23 6.53 -2.33
N SER A 156 -14.75 5.87 -3.38
CA SER A 156 -13.69 4.86 -3.28
C SER A 156 -12.34 5.48 -2.89
N TYR A 157 -12.08 6.76 -3.19
CA TYR A 157 -10.89 7.46 -2.69
C TYR A 157 -10.92 7.66 -1.18
N ILE A 158 -12.10 7.82 -0.57
CA ILE A 158 -12.25 7.86 0.89
C ILE A 158 -11.88 6.51 1.50
N ALA A 159 -12.27 5.42 0.84
CA ALA A 159 -11.88 4.07 1.25
C ALA A 159 -10.38 3.81 1.06
N LEU A 160 -9.74 4.39 0.04
CA LEU A 160 -8.29 4.35 -0.16
C LEU A 160 -7.55 5.01 1.01
N ILE A 161 -7.97 6.20 1.46
CA ILE A 161 -7.37 6.87 2.63
C ILE A 161 -7.40 5.94 3.85
N LYS A 162 -8.57 5.37 4.14
CA LYS A 162 -8.73 4.40 5.26
C LYS A 162 -7.85 3.17 5.08
N ALA A 163 -7.70 2.66 3.87
CA ALA A 163 -6.84 1.52 3.59
C ALA A 163 -5.37 1.86 3.83
N VAL A 164 -4.92 3.05 3.41
CA VAL A 164 -3.55 3.54 3.64
C VAL A 164 -3.27 3.68 5.14
N ASP A 165 -4.17 4.31 5.91
CA ASP A 165 -3.98 4.54 7.33
C ASP A 165 -3.93 3.24 8.15
N ASN A 166 -4.65 2.20 7.72
CA ASN A 166 -4.81 0.95 8.46
C ASN A 166 -4.03 -0.23 7.86
N PHE A 167 -3.23 -0.01 6.82
CA PHE A 167 -2.45 -1.08 6.21
C PHE A 167 -1.30 -1.51 7.12
N ASP A 168 -1.15 -2.81 7.28
CA ASP A 168 -0.16 -3.45 8.12
C ASP A 168 0.65 -4.46 7.28
N PRO A 169 1.90 -4.14 6.92
CA PRO A 169 2.76 -5.01 6.13
C PRO A 169 3.05 -6.36 6.79
N THR A 170 2.97 -6.45 8.13
CA THR A 170 3.32 -7.67 8.88
C THR A 170 2.32 -8.80 8.67
N ARG A 171 1.11 -8.48 8.18
CA ARG A 171 0.05 -9.45 7.89
C ARG A 171 0.31 -10.30 6.64
N GLY A 172 1.35 -9.99 5.86
CA GLY A 172 1.73 -10.76 4.67
C GLY A 172 0.74 -10.65 3.50
N VAL A 173 -0.16 -9.67 3.52
CA VAL A 173 -1.09 -9.38 2.42
C VAL A 173 -0.61 -8.16 1.65
N THR A 174 -0.78 -8.16 0.32
CA THR A 174 -0.43 -7.00 -0.50
C THR A 174 -1.37 -5.83 -0.24
N PHE A 175 -0.89 -4.60 -0.43
CA PHE A 175 -1.71 -3.41 -0.24
C PHE A 175 -2.94 -3.40 -1.12
N THR A 176 -2.81 -3.82 -2.38
CA THR A 176 -3.94 -3.90 -3.33
C THR A 176 -5.02 -4.89 -2.88
N THR A 177 -4.63 -5.95 -2.15
CA THR A 177 -5.57 -6.92 -1.57
C THR A 177 -6.33 -6.29 -0.42
N ALA A 178 -5.64 -5.61 0.49
CA ALA A 178 -6.28 -4.87 1.58
C ALA A 178 -7.22 -3.78 1.03
N LEU A 179 -6.76 -2.97 0.08
CA LEU A 179 -7.52 -1.89 -0.54
C LEU A 179 -8.86 -2.36 -1.10
N LYS A 180 -8.89 -3.50 -1.80
CA LYS A 180 -10.13 -4.10 -2.30
C LYS A 180 -11.16 -4.32 -1.19
N VAL A 181 -10.73 -4.80 -0.03
CA VAL A 181 -11.61 -5.05 1.12
C VAL A 181 -12.21 -3.76 1.63
N PHE A 182 -11.39 -2.73 1.86
CA PHE A 182 -11.86 -1.42 2.33
C PHE A 182 -12.84 -0.77 1.35
N VAL A 183 -12.54 -0.80 0.05
CA VAL A 183 -13.40 -0.22 -0.99
C VAL A 183 -14.73 -0.96 -1.05
N ARG A 184 -14.72 -2.29 -1.13
CA ARG A 184 -15.95 -3.10 -1.14
C ARG A 184 -16.79 -2.88 0.10
N GLN A 185 -16.16 -2.84 1.28
CA GLN A 185 -16.86 -2.57 2.52
C GLN A 185 -17.54 -1.20 2.49
N HIS A 186 -16.85 -0.17 2.02
CA HIS A 186 -17.39 1.19 1.92
C HIS A 186 -18.53 1.28 0.91
N LEU A 187 -18.39 0.72 -0.28
CA LEU A 187 -19.45 0.69 -1.30
C LEU A 187 -20.66 -0.15 -0.88
N ASN A 188 -20.44 -1.29 -0.21
CA ASN A 188 -21.51 -2.08 0.37
C ASN A 188 -22.27 -1.31 1.45
N ARG A 189 -21.57 -0.50 2.26
CA ARG A 189 -22.20 0.39 3.24
C ARG A 189 -23.08 1.42 2.55
N LEU A 190 -22.58 2.10 1.50
CA LEU A 190 -23.38 3.05 0.72
C LEU A 190 -24.63 2.39 0.11
N TYR A 191 -24.47 1.21 -0.49
CA TYR A 191 -25.59 0.45 -1.03
C TYR A 191 -26.62 0.13 0.05
N ASN A 192 -26.17 -0.33 1.22
CA ASN A 192 -27.04 -0.64 2.34
C ASN A 192 -27.73 0.61 2.88
N GLU A 193 -27.09 1.78 2.90
CA GLU A 193 -27.71 3.03 3.33
C GLU A 193 -28.85 3.43 2.38
N VAL A 194 -28.61 3.36 1.07
CA VAL A 194 -29.61 3.67 0.04
C VAL A 194 -30.76 2.67 0.03
N THR A 195 -30.48 1.38 0.25
CA THR A 195 -31.50 0.32 0.26
C THR A 195 -32.22 0.17 1.60
N CYS A 196 -31.58 0.47 2.73
CA CYS A 196 -32.24 0.50 4.04
C CYS A 196 -33.23 1.66 4.15
N GLN A 197 -32.99 2.80 3.49
CA GLN A 197 -34.00 3.86 3.36
C GLN A 197 -35.31 3.34 2.71
N LYS A 198 -35.27 2.25 1.93
CA LYS A 198 -36.43 1.61 1.30
C LYS A 198 -37.16 0.59 2.20
N ARG A 199 -36.60 0.21 3.37
CA ARG A 199 -37.30 -0.63 4.37
C ARG A 199 -38.22 0.27 5.23
N TYR A 200 -39.30 0.75 4.61
CA TYR A 200 -40.43 1.49 5.19
C TYR A 200 -40.06 2.58 6.22
N ASN A 201 -39.92 3.81 5.74
CA ASN A 201 -39.84 5.02 6.56
C ASN A 201 -41.23 5.69 6.78
N GLY A 202 -42.33 5.01 6.42
CA GLY A 202 -43.70 5.53 6.57
C GLY A 202 -44.16 6.49 5.46
N THR A 203 -43.41 6.60 4.36
CA THR A 203 -43.73 7.50 3.23
C THR A 203 -44.03 6.68 1.97
N ASP A 204 -45.10 7.06 1.26
CA ASP A 204 -45.43 6.45 -0.03
C ASP A 204 -44.40 6.83 -1.11
N PRO A 205 -44.06 5.92 -2.05
CA PRO A 205 -43.18 6.22 -3.17
C PRO A 205 -43.67 7.42 -3.97
N ALA A 206 -42.79 8.37 -4.26
CA ALA A 206 -43.14 9.64 -4.90
C ALA A 206 -43.30 9.52 -6.42
N SER A 207 -42.83 8.42 -7.04
CA SER A 207 -42.93 8.22 -8.50
C SER A 207 -42.98 6.74 -8.91
N TYR A 208 -43.40 6.49 -10.15
CA TYR A 208 -43.44 5.16 -10.76
C TYR A 208 -42.04 4.57 -11.01
N GLU A 209 -41.02 5.40 -11.29
CA GLU A 209 -39.62 4.94 -11.43
C GLU A 209 -39.07 4.38 -10.12
N GLU A 210 -39.47 4.96 -8.98
CA GLU A 210 -39.05 4.52 -7.64
C GLU A 210 -39.57 3.11 -7.30
N LEU A 211 -40.72 2.72 -7.85
CA LEU A 211 -41.33 1.39 -7.70
C LEU A 211 -40.62 0.30 -8.53
N VAL A 212 -40.03 0.65 -9.68
CA VAL A 212 -39.36 -0.31 -10.59
C VAL A 212 -38.02 -0.79 -10.04
N GLU A 213 -37.30 0.07 -9.30
CA GLU A 213 -36.01 -0.31 -8.70
C GLU A 213 -36.13 -1.27 -7.50
N ILE A 214 -37.27 -1.29 -6.81
CA ILE A 214 -37.49 -2.14 -5.63
C ILE A 214 -37.55 -3.63 -6.02
N ASN A 215 -37.90 -3.93 -7.27
CA ASN A 215 -38.12 -5.29 -7.77
C ASN A 215 -36.97 -5.84 -8.64
N LYS A 216 -35.78 -5.23 -8.66
CA LYS A 216 -34.60 -5.90 -9.23
C LYS A 216 -34.06 -6.89 -8.21
N ASP A 217 -34.36 -8.16 -8.42
CA ASP A 217 -33.85 -9.29 -7.66
C ASP A 217 -32.31 -9.20 -7.47
N ASP A 218 -31.93 -8.83 -6.24
CA ASP A 218 -31.00 -9.58 -5.39
C ASP A 218 -29.78 -10.22 -6.10
N VAL A 219 -28.84 -9.39 -6.57
CA VAL A 219 -27.45 -9.83 -6.78
C VAL A 219 -26.74 -9.82 -5.42
N ARG A 220 -27.20 -10.70 -4.53
CA ARG A 220 -26.54 -10.95 -3.24
C ARG A 220 -25.15 -11.53 -3.51
N GLY A 221 -24.18 -11.06 -2.73
CA GLY A 221 -22.77 -11.45 -2.79
C GLY A 221 -22.54 -12.95 -2.97
N LEU A 222 -21.74 -13.26 -3.99
CA LEU A 222 -20.94 -14.47 -4.06
C LEU A 222 -19.49 -14.03 -4.18
N ASP A 223 -18.78 -14.14 -3.07
CA ASP A 223 -17.32 -14.29 -3.04
C ASP A 223 -16.91 -15.42 -3.99
N CYS A 224 -15.90 -15.19 -4.82
CA CYS A 224 -14.58 -15.79 -4.66
C CYS A 224 -13.66 -15.29 -5.77
N ASP A 225 -12.44 -14.96 -5.39
CA ASP A 225 -11.21 -14.96 -6.19
C ASP A 225 -11.33 -14.85 -7.73
N ARG A 226 -10.88 -13.69 -8.22
CA ARG A 226 -9.75 -13.60 -9.16
C ARG A 226 -9.54 -14.84 -10.04
N PHE A 227 -10.07 -14.81 -11.26
CA PHE A 227 -9.49 -15.62 -12.34
C PHE A 227 -8.54 -14.74 -13.15
N THR A 228 -7.34 -15.27 -13.39
CA THR A 228 -6.55 -14.77 -14.51
C THR A 228 -7.21 -15.24 -15.81
N GLN A 229 -7.16 -14.41 -16.85
CA GLN A 229 -7.75 -14.74 -18.16
C GLN A 229 -7.25 -16.10 -18.71
N ILE A 230 -6.04 -16.52 -18.30
CA ILE A 230 -5.39 -17.78 -18.66
C ILE A 230 -6.13 -19.02 -18.11
N GLU A 231 -6.60 -19.00 -16.85
CA GLU A 231 -7.32 -20.14 -16.24
C GLU A 231 -8.72 -20.32 -16.83
N VAL A 232 -9.34 -19.21 -17.25
CA VAL A 232 -10.65 -19.22 -17.93
C VAL A 232 -10.50 -19.77 -19.34
N ASP A 233 -9.46 -19.36 -20.07
CA ASP A 233 -9.22 -19.82 -21.44
C ASP A 233 -8.89 -21.33 -21.49
N GLU A 234 -8.07 -21.84 -20.56
CA GLU A 234 -7.78 -23.29 -20.43
C GLU A 234 -9.04 -24.11 -20.13
N TYR A 235 -9.89 -23.64 -19.21
CA TYR A 235 -11.16 -24.29 -18.93
C TYR A 235 -12.11 -24.25 -20.14
N LEU A 236 -12.16 -23.13 -20.86
CA LEU A 236 -13.00 -22.98 -22.05
C LEU A 236 -12.58 -23.94 -23.17
N GLU A 237 -11.28 -24.22 -23.34
CA GLU A 237 -10.77 -25.18 -24.32
C GLU A 237 -11.25 -26.62 -24.04
N GLY A 238 -11.37 -26.99 -22.76
CA GLY A 238 -11.86 -28.31 -22.31
C GLY A 238 -13.37 -28.55 -22.47
N LEU A 239 -14.16 -27.54 -22.82
CA LEU A 239 -15.61 -27.67 -22.99
C LEU A 239 -16.03 -28.15 -24.38
N GLU A 240 -17.17 -28.86 -24.44
CA GLU A 240 -17.85 -29.13 -25.71
C GLU A 240 -18.21 -27.84 -26.44
N ALA A 241 -18.15 -27.82 -27.78
CA ALA A 241 -18.35 -26.61 -28.58
C ALA A 241 -19.63 -25.82 -28.24
N LYS A 242 -20.73 -26.53 -27.95
CA LYS A 242 -21.99 -25.90 -27.56
C LYS A 242 -21.99 -25.35 -26.13
N ASP A 243 -21.27 -25.97 -25.20
CA ASP A 243 -21.13 -25.49 -23.82
C ASP A 243 -20.17 -24.31 -23.75
N ARG A 244 -19.05 -24.38 -24.48
CA ARG A 244 -18.13 -23.26 -24.68
C ARG A 244 -18.87 -22.03 -25.24
N TYR A 245 -19.67 -22.22 -26.28
CA TYR A 245 -20.46 -21.13 -26.85
C TYR A 245 -21.42 -20.48 -25.84
N VAL A 246 -22.09 -21.28 -25.00
CA VAL A 246 -22.93 -20.76 -23.90
C VAL A 246 -22.11 -19.93 -22.94
N VAL A 247 -20.97 -20.43 -22.47
CA VAL A 247 -20.11 -19.71 -21.51
C VAL A 247 -19.56 -18.43 -22.14
N THR A 248 -19.14 -18.45 -23.41
CA THR A 248 -18.69 -17.26 -24.14
C THR A 248 -19.79 -16.20 -24.26
N LEU A 249 -21.04 -16.59 -24.54
CA LEU A 249 -22.15 -15.64 -24.57
C LEU A 249 -22.43 -15.05 -23.18
N LEU A 250 -22.35 -15.86 -22.12
CA LEU A 250 -22.51 -15.36 -20.76
C LEU A 250 -21.41 -14.39 -20.36
N LEU A 251 -20.15 -14.66 -20.73
CA LEU A 251 -19.02 -13.76 -20.49
C LEU A 251 -19.13 -12.44 -21.28
N ARG A 252 -19.85 -12.45 -22.40
CA ARG A 252 -20.19 -11.24 -23.18
C ARG A 252 -21.42 -10.49 -22.63
N GLY A 253 -21.98 -10.94 -21.50
CA GLY A 253 -23.09 -10.27 -20.82
C GLY A 253 -24.48 -10.65 -21.31
N TYR A 254 -24.62 -11.70 -22.14
CA TYR A 254 -25.95 -12.19 -22.55
C TYR A 254 -26.61 -12.97 -21.42
N ASN A 255 -27.92 -12.83 -21.25
CA ASN A 255 -28.67 -13.58 -20.24
C ASN A 255 -29.00 -15.02 -20.72
N LEU A 256 -29.46 -15.87 -19.81
CA LEU A 256 -29.79 -17.28 -20.12
C LEU A 256 -30.89 -17.45 -21.16
N SER A 257 -31.86 -16.52 -21.20
CA SER A 257 -32.93 -16.53 -22.18
C SER A 257 -32.39 -16.26 -23.58
N ASP A 258 -31.47 -15.31 -23.71
CA ASP A 258 -30.83 -14.98 -24.99
C ASP A 258 -29.89 -16.09 -25.45
N CYS A 259 -29.20 -16.76 -24.53
CA CYS A 259 -28.42 -17.96 -24.84
C CYS A 259 -29.32 -19.11 -25.33
N ALA A 260 -30.49 -19.31 -24.70
CA ALA A 260 -31.45 -20.35 -25.09
C ALA A 260 -32.00 -20.11 -26.50
N LYS A 261 -32.34 -18.84 -26.82
CA LYS A 261 -32.72 -18.42 -28.17
C LYS A 261 -31.59 -18.65 -29.17
N ALA A 262 -30.35 -18.28 -28.84
CA ALA A 262 -29.18 -18.43 -29.71
C ALA A 262 -28.85 -19.89 -30.07
N LEU A 263 -29.20 -20.83 -29.20
CA LEU A 263 -29.02 -22.27 -29.41
C LEU A 263 -30.30 -22.97 -29.89
N ASN A 264 -31.39 -22.24 -30.06
CA ASN A 264 -32.71 -22.75 -30.40
C ASN A 264 -33.16 -23.90 -29.47
N ILE A 265 -32.97 -23.72 -28.16
CA ILE A 265 -33.38 -24.68 -27.12
C ILE A 265 -34.30 -24.03 -26.10
N THR A 266 -35.04 -24.85 -25.34
CA THR A 266 -35.92 -24.33 -24.28
C THR A 266 -35.13 -23.79 -23.10
N ASN A 267 -35.71 -22.84 -22.36
CA ASN A 267 -35.13 -22.35 -21.10
C ASN A 267 -34.89 -23.48 -20.09
N ALA A 268 -35.76 -24.49 -20.04
CA ALA A 268 -35.57 -25.65 -19.18
C ALA A 268 -34.30 -26.46 -19.55
N THR A 269 -34.08 -26.68 -20.85
CA THR A 269 -32.87 -27.33 -21.36
C THR A 269 -31.62 -26.49 -21.09
N MET A 270 -31.71 -25.16 -21.22
CA MET A 270 -30.62 -24.25 -20.90
C MET A 270 -30.25 -24.30 -19.41
N THR A 271 -31.23 -24.27 -18.51
CA THR A 271 -31.01 -24.40 -17.07
C THR A 271 -30.33 -25.72 -16.70
N TRP A 272 -30.76 -26.84 -17.31
CA TRP A 272 -30.09 -28.13 -17.13
C TRP A 272 -28.63 -28.10 -17.58
N ARG A 273 -28.37 -27.51 -18.75
CA ARG A 273 -27.04 -27.38 -19.34
C ARG A 273 -26.11 -26.52 -18.47
N ILE A 274 -26.60 -25.41 -17.93
CA ILE A 274 -25.85 -24.57 -16.97
C ILE A 274 -25.53 -25.33 -15.68
N LYS A 275 -26.48 -26.11 -15.17
CA LYS A 275 -26.24 -26.95 -13.97
C LYS A 275 -25.11 -27.95 -14.21
N ARG A 276 -25.03 -28.52 -15.41
CA ARG A 276 -23.94 -29.41 -15.84
C ARG A 276 -22.61 -28.68 -15.94
N ILE A 277 -22.58 -27.52 -16.61
CA ILE A 277 -21.36 -26.69 -16.76
C ILE A 277 -20.82 -26.27 -15.39
N ARG A 278 -21.70 -25.82 -14.48
CA ARG A 278 -21.31 -25.46 -13.10
C ARG A 278 -20.68 -26.63 -12.36
N LYS A 279 -21.29 -27.82 -12.44
CA LYS A 279 -20.75 -29.03 -11.81
C LYS A 279 -19.35 -29.38 -12.36
N ASN A 280 -19.16 -29.28 -13.67
CA ASN A 280 -17.87 -29.53 -14.31
C ASN A 280 -16.81 -28.50 -13.88
N TYR A 281 -17.19 -27.23 -13.81
CA TYR A 281 -16.32 -26.15 -13.35
C TYR A 281 -15.90 -26.31 -11.88
N THR A 282 -16.82 -26.66 -10.98
CA THR A 282 -16.50 -26.93 -9.58
C THR A 282 -15.50 -28.09 -9.46
N ALA A 283 -15.63 -29.12 -10.29
CA ALA A 283 -14.68 -30.23 -10.31
C ALA A 283 -13.29 -29.80 -10.84
N TYR A 284 -13.25 -28.96 -11.87
CA TYR A 284 -12.01 -28.38 -12.43
C TYR A 284 -11.29 -27.50 -11.40
N SER A 285 -12.01 -26.57 -10.77
CA SER A 285 -11.47 -25.65 -9.76
C SER A 285 -10.96 -26.35 -8.49
N MET A 286 -11.37 -27.58 -8.22
CA MET A 286 -10.84 -28.38 -7.10
C MET A 286 -9.59 -29.20 -7.46
N ALA A 287 -9.31 -29.33 -8.76
CA ALA A 287 -8.20 -30.14 -9.28
C ALA A 287 -6.97 -29.31 -9.68
N VAL A 288 -7.16 -28.00 -9.91
CA VAL A 288 -6.11 -26.98 -10.10
C VAL A 288 -5.77 -26.35 -8.77
#